data_AF-A0A2T0HMZ9-F1
#
_entry.id   AF-A0A2T0HMZ9-F1
#
_cell.length_a   1.000
_cell.length_b   1.000
_cell.length_c   1.000
_cell.angle_alpha   90.00
_cell.angle_beta   90.00
_cell.angle_gamma   90.00
#
_symmetry.space_group_name_H-M   'P 1'
#
loop_
_entity.id
_entity.type
_entity.pdbx_description
1 polymer ?
#
loop_
_entity_poly.entity_id
_entity_poly.type
_entity_poly.pdbx_seq_one_letter_code
_entity_poly.pdbx_strand_id
1 'polypeptide(L)'
;MYSSQYNTLLKLPVSQLTNIRHRPYLIEFANEIASPCVALALIDRLRLDHMTDRQRYEYEQIEHVMACSLCSYLTAYEYLEADDWDSNKALAAIHQDQAVEQ
;
A
#
# COMPACT_ATOMS: atom_id res chain seq x y z
N MET A 1 15.99 -1.51 16.92
CA MET A 1 16.49 -2.71 16.21
C MET A 1 15.74 -2.72 14.89
N TYR A 2 16.39 -2.32 13.79
CA TYR A 2 15.71 -2.15 12.51
C TYR A 2 15.12 -3.49 12.05
N SER A 3 13.83 -3.53 11.71
CA SER A 3 13.19 -4.75 11.21
C SER A 3 13.89 -5.23 9.94
N SER A 4 13.84 -6.54 9.65
CA SER A 4 14.47 -7.09 8.44
C SER A 4 13.98 -6.42 7.15
N GLN A 5 12.80 -5.79 7.17
CA GLN A 5 12.17 -5.10 6.06
C GLN A 5 12.80 -3.72 5.80
N TYR A 6 13.33 -3.06 6.83
CA TYR A 6 14.06 -1.79 6.69
C TYR A 6 15.34 -1.93 5.85
N ASN A 7 16.08 -3.03 6.08
CA ASN A 7 17.27 -3.35 5.28
C ASN A 7 16.95 -3.67 3.82
N THR A 8 15.73 -4.13 3.54
CA THR A 8 15.25 -4.35 2.17
C THR A 8 15.02 -3.02 1.47
N LEU A 9 14.38 -2.04 2.13
CA LEU A 9 14.15 -0.71 1.57
C LEU A 9 15.44 0.02 1.21
N LEU A 10 16.46 -0.02 2.08
CA LEU A 10 17.76 0.62 1.83
C LEU A 10 18.49 0.06 0.60
N LYS A 11 18.09 -1.13 0.13
CA LYS A 11 18.67 -1.80 -1.04
C LYS A 11 17.80 -1.72 -2.29
N LEU A 12 16.59 -1.13 -2.18
CA LEU A 12 15.72 -0.97 -3.34
C LEU A 12 16.29 0.10 -4.27
N PRO A 13 16.31 -0.14 -5.60
CA PRO A 13 16.60 0.92 -6.54
C PRO A 13 15.49 1.98 -6.48
N VAL A 14 15.82 3.24 -6.78
CA VAL A 14 14.88 4.36 -6.75
C VAL A 14 13.62 4.08 -7.58
N SER A 15 13.76 3.35 -8.68
CA SER A 15 12.64 2.94 -9.56
C SER A 15 11.63 2.00 -8.88
N GLN A 16 11.99 1.34 -7.79
CA GLN A 16 11.11 0.47 -7.01
C GLN A 16 10.42 1.21 -5.85
N LEU A 17 10.74 2.48 -5.62
CA LEU A 17 10.09 3.29 -4.57
C LEU A 17 8.62 3.61 -4.90
N THR A 18 8.20 3.46 -6.16
CA THR A 18 6.80 3.58 -6.56
C THR A 18 6.03 2.27 -6.52
N ASN A 19 6.69 1.16 -6.18
CA ASN A 19 6.02 -0.11 -6.01
C ASN A 19 5.08 -0.02 -4.79
N ILE A 20 3.79 -0.12 -5.06
CA ILE A 20 2.71 -0.05 -4.09
C ILE A 20 2.86 -1.06 -2.94
N ARG A 21 3.44 -2.23 -3.19
CA ARG A 21 3.74 -3.23 -2.16
C ARG A 21 4.69 -2.69 -1.08
N HIS A 22 5.56 -1.76 -1.45
CA HIS A 22 6.55 -1.19 -0.54
C HIS A 22 6.05 0.04 0.20
N ARG A 23 4.86 0.57 -0.14
CA ARG A 23 4.36 1.85 0.37
C ARG A 23 4.26 1.92 1.91
N PRO A 24 3.74 0.90 2.63
CA PRO A 24 3.68 0.96 4.10
C PRO A 24 5.07 1.13 4.72
N TYR A 25 6.04 0.38 4.22
CA TYR A 25 7.42 0.44 4.71
C TYR A 25 8.08 1.79 4.36
N LEU A 26 7.80 2.34 3.18
CA LEU A 26 8.32 3.65 2.79
C LEU A 26 7.79 4.78 3.66
N ILE A 27 6.53 4.70 4.09
CA ILE A 27 5.94 5.63 5.05
C ILE A 27 6.59 5.49 6.42
N GLU A 28 6.79 4.26 6.89
CA GLU A 28 7.49 3.98 8.15
C GLU A 28 8.92 4.57 8.14
N PHE A 29 9.69 4.29 7.08
CA PHE A 29 11.01 4.87 6.85
C PHE A 29 10.98 6.40 6.82
N ALA A 30 10.06 6.99 6.06
CA ALA A 30 9.96 8.44 5.93
C ALA A 30 9.60 9.12 7.27
N ASN A 31 8.79 8.47 8.11
CA ASN A 31 8.42 8.96 9.44
C ASN A 31 9.59 8.92 10.44
N GLU A 32 10.63 8.12 10.21
CA GLU A 32 11.83 8.14 11.06
C GLU A 32 12.74 9.33 10.76
N ILE A 33 12.72 9.82 9.52
CA ILE A 33 13.64 10.86 9.03
C ILE A 33 13.01 12.25 8.96
N ALA A 34 11.68 12.33 8.96
CA ALA A 34 10.93 13.57 8.83
C ALA A 34 9.67 13.55 9.71
N SER A 35 9.12 14.73 10.00
CA SER A 35 7.82 14.81 10.67
C SER A 35 6.74 14.12 9.83
N PRO A 36 5.69 13.54 10.43
CA PRO A 36 4.72 12.74 9.69
C PRO A 36 4.06 13.45 8.51
N CYS A 37 3.76 14.75 8.63
CA CYS A 37 3.20 15.52 7.52
C CYS A 37 4.17 15.69 6.35
N VAL A 38 5.47 15.84 6.62
CA VAL A 38 6.50 15.97 5.59
C VAL A 38 6.78 14.61 4.94
N ALA A 39 6.83 13.55 5.73
CA ALA A 39 6.96 12.18 5.24
C ALA A 39 5.85 11.82 4.24
N LEU A 40 4.59 12.06 4.62
CA LEU A 40 3.43 11.81 3.76
C LEU A 40 3.49 12.65 2.47
N ALA A 41 3.80 13.94 2.58
CA ALA A 41 3.91 14.81 1.41
C ALA A 41 4.99 14.35 0.41
N LEU A 42 6.14 13.86 0.91
CA LEU A 42 7.21 13.32 0.08
C LEU A 42 6.78 12.04 -0.65
N ILE A 43 6.15 11.10 0.08
CA ILE A 43 5.66 9.84 -0.51
C ILE A 43 4.55 10.11 -1.54
N ASP A 44 3.64 11.04 -1.27
CA ASP A 44 2.59 11.42 -2.21
C ASP A 44 3.16 12.14 -3.45
N ARG A 45 4.23 12.93 -3.30
CA ARG A 45 4.92 13.53 -4.45
C ARG A 45 5.60 12.48 -5.31
N LEU A 46 6.34 11.55 -4.70
CA LEU A 46 6.94 10.39 -5.36
C LEU A 46 5.89 9.60 -6.17
N ARG A 47 4.71 9.39 -5.58
CA ARG A 47 3.57 8.76 -6.25
C ARG A 47 3.14 9.53 -7.50
N LEU A 48 2.86 10.82 -7.36
CA LEU A 48 2.31 11.64 -8.44
C LEU A 48 3.25 11.75 -9.64
N ASP A 49 4.56 11.84 -9.39
CA ASP A 49 5.55 12.06 -10.45
C ASP A 49 6.05 10.77 -11.12
N HIS A 50 5.97 9.62 -10.44
CA HIS A 50 6.72 8.43 -10.87
C HIS A 50 5.90 7.13 -10.93
N MET A 51 4.61 7.13 -10.58
CA MET A 51 3.78 5.96 -10.83
C MET A 51 3.44 5.80 -12.32
N THR A 52 3.57 4.57 -12.80
CA THR A 52 2.95 4.16 -14.07
C THR A 52 1.42 4.18 -13.95
N ASP A 53 0.72 4.22 -15.08
CA ASP A 53 -0.75 4.17 -15.08
C ASP A 53 -1.29 2.88 -14.42
N ARG A 54 -0.58 1.76 -14.58
CA ARG A 54 -0.92 0.51 -13.88
C ARG A 54 -0.82 0.67 -12.37
N GLN A 55 0.30 1.18 -11.86
CA GLN A 55 0.47 1.40 -10.42
C GLN A 55 -0.53 2.40 -9.84
N ARG A 56 -0.91 3.43 -10.62
CA ARG A 56 -1.94 4.39 -10.23
C ARG A 56 -3.30 3.71 -10.09
N TYR A 57 -3.70 2.93 -11.10
CA TYR A 57 -4.94 2.13 -11.05
C TYR A 57 -4.97 1.20 -9.84
N GLU A 58 -3.89 0.45 -9.62
CA GLU A 58 -3.75 -0.47 -8.50
C GLU A 58 -3.86 0.26 -7.15
N TYR A 59 -3.21 1.42 -7.02
CA TYR A 59 -3.30 2.26 -5.83
C TYR A 59 -4.73 2.77 -5.58
N GLU A 60 -5.44 3.21 -6.61
CA GLU A 60 -6.84 3.63 -6.51
C GLU A 60 -7.76 2.49 -6.06
N GLN A 61 -7.50 1.25 -6.52
CA GLN A 61 -8.24 0.08 -6.03
C GLN A 61 -8.00 -0.17 -4.54
N ILE A 62 -6.75 -0.02 -4.07
CA ILE A 62 -6.43 -0.18 -2.63
C ILE A 62 -7.18 0.86 -1.80
N GLU A 63 -7.15 2.13 -2.20
CA GLU A 63 -7.89 3.19 -1.49
C GLU A 63 -9.40 2.93 -1.48
N HIS A 64 -9.95 2.44 -2.59
CA HIS A 64 -11.37 2.07 -2.67
C HIS A 64 -11.71 0.93 -1.70
N VAL A 65 -10.94 -0.16 -1.72
CA VAL A 65 -11.18 -1.32 -0.84
C VAL A 65 -11.04 -0.93 0.63
N MET A 66 -10.00 -0.18 0.99
CA MET A 66 -9.80 0.32 2.36
C MET A 66 -10.97 1.19 2.83
N ALA A 67 -11.47 2.08 1.97
CA ALA A 67 -12.60 2.95 2.32
C ALA A 67 -13.91 2.17 2.52
N CYS A 68 -14.13 1.11 1.75
CA CYS A 68 -15.36 0.32 1.80
C CYS A 68 -15.36 -0.78 2.87
N SER A 69 -14.19 -1.32 3.24
CA SER A 69 -14.07 -2.44 4.19
C SER A 69 -13.41 -2.07 5.53
N LEU A 70 -12.84 -0.86 5.63
CA LEU A 70 -12.06 -0.39 6.78
C LEU A 70 -10.86 -1.29 7.14
N CYS A 71 -10.41 -2.13 6.20
CA CYS A 71 -9.24 -2.99 6.41
C CYS A 71 -7.91 -2.22 6.30
N SER A 72 -6.81 -2.89 6.68
CA SER A 72 -5.47 -2.32 6.55
C SER A 72 -5.02 -2.25 5.08
N TYR A 73 -4.04 -1.40 4.77
CA TYR A 73 -3.45 -1.32 3.42
C TYR A 73 -2.90 -2.68 2.94
N LEU A 74 -2.23 -3.42 3.83
CA LEU A 74 -1.63 -4.71 3.49
C LEU A 74 -2.73 -5.73 3.18
N THR A 75 -3.79 -5.76 4.00
CA THR A 75 -4.96 -6.61 3.76
C THR A 75 -5.61 -6.28 2.41
N ALA A 76 -5.88 -5.00 2.14
CA ALA A 76 -6.45 -4.59 0.85
C ALA A 76 -5.57 -5.02 -0.33
N TYR A 77 -4.25 -4.84 -0.23
CA TYR A 77 -3.29 -5.28 -1.25
C TYR A 77 -3.35 -6.79 -1.49
N GLU A 78 -3.33 -7.61 -0.44
CA GLU A 78 -3.31 -9.08 -0.55
C GLU A 78 -4.56 -9.62 -1.25
N TYR A 79 -5.74 -9.09 -0.90
CA TYR A 79 -6.99 -9.47 -1.57
C TYR A 79 -7.05 -9.00 -3.02
N LEU A 80 -6.62 -7.77 -3.30
CA LEU A 80 -6.57 -7.26 -4.67
C LEU A 80 -5.56 -8.02 -5.54
N GLU A 81 -4.39 -8.38 -5.01
CA GLU A 81 -3.39 -9.16 -5.72
C GLU A 81 -3.92 -10.57 -6.05
N ALA A 82 -4.69 -11.18 -5.16
CA ALA A 82 -5.32 -12.49 -5.40
C ALA A 82 -6.43 -12.46 -6.47
N ASP A 83 -7.16 -11.34 -6.59
CA ASP A 83 -8.32 -11.19 -7.48
C ASP A 83 -8.02 -10.40 -8.77
N ASP A 84 -6.75 -10.32 -9.18
CA ASP A 84 -6.30 -9.56 -10.36
C ASP A 84 -6.80 -8.11 -10.37
N TRP A 85 -6.77 -7.48 -9.19
CA TRP A 85 -7.15 -6.09 -8.94
C TRP A 85 -8.64 -5.77 -9.18
N ASP A 86 -9.52 -6.78 -9.15
CA ASP A 86 -10.97 -6.60 -9.12
C ASP A 86 -11.46 -6.28 -7.70
N SER A 87 -11.73 -5.00 -7.44
CA SER A 87 -12.17 -4.54 -6.12
C SER A 87 -13.51 -5.12 -5.66
N ASN A 88 -14.41 -5.51 -6.57
CA ASN A 88 -15.69 -6.09 -6.17
C ASN A 88 -15.50 -7.50 -5.60
N LYS A 89 -14.62 -8.30 -6.22
CA LYS A 89 -14.27 -9.63 -5.71
C LYS A 89 -13.51 -9.55 -4.40
N ALA A 90 -12.51 -8.67 -4.32
CA ALA A 90 -11.75 -8.43 -3.11
C ALA A 90 -12.66 -8.04 -1.93
N LEU A 91 -13.60 -7.11 -2.15
CA LEU A 91 -14.57 -6.70 -1.13
C LEU A 91 -15.50 -7.83 -0.71
N ALA A 92 -15.99 -8.63 -1.65
CA ALA A 92 -16.84 -9.77 -1.34
C ALA A 92 -16.11 -10.79 -0.45
N ALA A 93 -14.84 -11.08 -0.77
CA ALA A 93 -14.02 -12.01 0.00
C ALA A 93 -13.71 -11.46 1.41
N ILE A 94 -13.35 -10.18 1.53
CA ILE A 94 -13.10 -9.53 2.84
C ILE A 94 -14.35 -9.59 3.73
N HIS A 95 -15.52 -9.24 3.19
CA HIS A 95 -16.76 -9.27 3.97
C HIS A 95 -17.14 -10.70 4.38
N GLN A 96 -16.84 -11.69 3.54
CA GLN A 96 -17.06 -13.10 3.87
C GLN A 96 -16.18 -13.54 5.05
N ASP A 97 -14.88 -13.21 5.03
CA ASP A 97 -13.96 -13.56 6.10
C ASP A 97 -14.32 -12.84 7.42
N GLN A 98 -14.68 -11.55 7.35
CA GLN A 98 -15.14 -10.79 8.53
C GLN A 98 -16.44 -11.34 9.15
N ALA A 99 -17.30 -11.98 8.35
CA ALA A 99 -18.53 -12.60 8.83
C ALA A 99 -18.30 -13.96 9.50
N VAL A 100 -17.18 -14.63 9.22
CA VAL A 100 -16.81 -15.93 9.84
C VAL A 100 -16.17 -15.73 11.21
N GLU A 101 -15.61 -14.56 11.48
CA GLU A 101 -14.98 -14.22 12.77
C GLU A 101 -15.96 -13.73 13.86
N GLN A 102 -17.27 -13.66 13.55
CA GLN A 102 -18.35 -13.28 14.47
C GLN A 102 -19.12 -14.49 15.01
#